data_AF-A0A3N5EBZ6-F1
#
_entry.id   AF-A0A3N5EBZ6-F1
#
_cell.length_a   1.000
_cell.length_b   1.000
_cell.length_c   1.000
_cell.angle_alpha   90.00
_cell.angle_beta   90.00
_cell.angle_gamma   90.00
#
_symmetry.space_group_name_H-M   'P 1'
#
loop_
_entity.id
_entity.type
_entity.pdbx_description
1 polymer ?
#
loop_
_entity_poly.entity_id
_entity_poly.type
_entity_poly.pdbx_seq_one_letter_code
_entity_poly.pdbx_strand_id
1 'polypeptide(L)' 'MRREEKLRETMLRYLEGSLPAEEVEKLNQAVEYDWAARREMAELMLQETLLCRVGQETEFFELDAPKVKVERKTTSRYNT' A
#
# COMPACT_ATOMS: atom_id res chain seq x y z
N MET A 1 -13.36 14.99 18.79
CA MET A 1 -12.12 14.28 18.40
C MET A 1 -11.15 14.30 19.55
N ARG A 2 -10.77 13.13 20.07
CA ARG A 2 -9.80 12.96 21.15
C ARG A 2 -8.42 13.43 20.69
N ARG A 3 -7.55 13.83 21.61
CA ARG A 3 -6.20 14.35 21.29
C ARG A 3 -5.38 13.35 20.46
N GLU A 4 -5.47 12.07 20.79
CA GLU A 4 -4.81 10.95 20.10
C GLU A 4 -5.30 10.83 18.64
N GLU A 5 -6.61 10.92 18.42
CA GLU A 5 -7.20 10.88 17.06
C GLU A 5 -6.67 12.02 16.18
N LYS A 6 -6.52 13.23 16.74
CA LYS A 6 -5.95 14.37 16.01
C LYS A 6 -4.48 14.14 15.64
N LEU A 7 -3.71 13.58 16.55
CA LEU A 7 -2.30 13.27 16.32
C LEU A 7 -2.15 12.24 15.21
N ARG A 8 -2.97 11.19 15.26
CA ARG A 8 -3.02 10.15 14.23
C ARG A 8 -3.40 10.70 12.86
N GLU A 9 -4.42 11.56 12.78
CA GLU A 9 -4.79 12.24 11.53
C GLU A 9 -3.64 13.09 10.98
N THR A 10 -2.92 13.79 11.85
CA THR A 10 -1.74 14.58 11.47
C THR A 10 -0.62 13.70 10.90
N MET A 11 -0.37 12.54 11.52
CA MET A 11 0.60 11.56 11.02
C MET A 11 0.22 11.02 9.65
N LEU A 12 -1.06 10.69 9.42
CA LEU A 12 -1.54 10.22 8.12
C LEU A 12 -1.35 11.27 7.02
N ARG A 13 -1.73 12.53 7.30
CA ARG A 13 -1.49 13.63 6.36
C ARG A 13 -0.01 13.87 6.06
N TYR A 14 0.86 13.62 7.04
CA TYR A 14 2.31 13.67 6.83
C TYR A 14 2.76 12.59 5.84
N LEU A 15 2.32 11.33 6.02
CA LEU A 15 2.68 10.23 5.13
C LEU A 15 2.15 10.44 3.71
N GLU A 16 0.96 11.01 3.57
CA GLU A 16 0.37 11.40 2.28
C GLU A 16 1.08 12.60 1.61
N GLY A 17 1.99 13.29 2.31
CA GLY A 17 2.65 14.50 1.82
C GLY A 17 1.72 15.74 1.75
N SER A 18 0.59 15.71 2.45
CA SER A 18 -0.43 16.78 2.46
C SER A 18 -0.36 17.69 3.69
N LEU A 19 0.62 17.46 4.59
CA LEU A 19 0.79 18.21 5.82
C LEU A 19 1.56 19.53 5.59
N PRO A 20 1.03 20.70 6.02
CA PRO A 20 1.74 21.97 5.92
C PRO A 20 3.05 21.99 6.71
N ALA A 21 4.07 22.69 6.23
CA ALA A 21 5.40 22.74 6.85
C ALA A 21 5.37 23.14 8.34
N GLU A 22 4.50 24.07 8.73
CA GLU A 22 4.33 24.48 10.13
C GLU A 22 3.78 23.36 11.03
N GLU A 23 2.95 22.47 10.47
CA GLU A 23 2.41 21.30 11.17
C GLU A 23 3.41 20.14 11.18
N VAL A 24 4.24 20.00 10.14
CA VAL A 24 5.34 19.04 10.09
C VAL A 24 6.32 19.28 11.24
N GLU A 25 6.71 20.53 11.48
CA GLU A 25 7.63 20.86 12.59
C GLU A 25 7.04 20.49 13.96
N LYS A 26 5.75 20.75 14.16
CA LYS A 26 5.04 20.35 15.40
C LYS A 26 4.96 18.84 15.55
N LEU A 27 4.73 18.11 14.46
CA LEU A 27 4.71 16.65 14.46
C LEU A 27 6.11 16.09 14.78
N ASN A 28 7.16 16.64 14.19
CA ASN A 28 8.55 16.24 14.45
C ASN A 28 8.89 16.37 15.94
N GLN A 29 8.54 17.51 16.56
CA GLN A 29 8.72 17.71 17.99
C GLN A 29 7.93 16.69 18.82
N ALA A 30 6.68 16.41 18.45
CA ALA A 30 5.89 15.38 19.14
C ALA A 30 6.56 14.00 19.08
N VAL A 31 7.04 13.60 17.90
CA VAL A 31 7.73 12.31 17.69
C VAL A 31 9.10 12.27 18.39
N GLU A 32 9.79 13.40 18.51
CA GLU A 32 11.08 13.51 19.18
C GLU A 32 10.95 13.32 20.70
N TYR A 33 9.93 13.90 21.33
CA TYR A 33 9.83 13.91 22.80
C TYR A 33 8.82 12.92 23.39
N ASP A 34 7.88 12.40 22.58
CA ASP A 34 6.88 11.42 23.03
C ASP A 34 7.13 10.04 22.42
N TRP A 35 7.46 9.07 23.27
CA TRP A 35 7.72 7.69 22.87
C TRP A 35 6.48 7.02 22.27
N ALA A 36 5.27 7.37 22.75
CA ALA A 36 4.03 6.78 22.27
C ALA A 36 3.72 7.30 20.86
N ALA A 37 3.88 8.61 20.65
CA ALA A 37 3.76 9.23 19.32
C ALA A 37 4.76 8.63 18.33
N ARG A 38 6.02 8.43 18.75
CA ARG A 38 7.05 7.81 17.92
C ARG A 38 6.69 6.37 17.52
N ARG A 39 6.19 5.59 18.48
CA ARG A 39 5.76 4.22 18.22
C ARG A 39 4.60 4.17 17.23
N GLU A 40 3.61 5.05 17.40
CA GLU A 40 2.47 5.13 16.49
C GLU A 40 2.90 5.52 15.07
N MET A 41 3.78 6.52 14.94
CA MET A 41 4.32 6.93 13.64
C MET A 41 5.07 5.78 12.95
N ALA A 42 5.91 5.04 13.68
CA ALA A 42 6.64 3.90 13.15
C ALA A 42 5.70 2.77 12.70
N GLU A 43 4.61 2.53 13.44
CA GLU A 43 3.61 1.54 13.06
C GLU A 43 2.90 1.92 11.75
N LEU A 44 2.51 3.19 11.58
CA LEU A 44 1.88 3.68 10.36
C LEU A 44 2.83 3.58 9.15
N MET A 45 4.10 3.95 9.30
CA MET A 45 5.12 3.80 8.25
C MET A 45 5.35 2.34 7.84
N LEU A 46 5.34 1.43 8.82
CA LEU A 46 5.46 -0.01 8.56
C LEU A 46 4.24 -0.52 7.79
N GLN A 47 3.04 -0.11 8.19
CA GLN A 47 1.80 -0.45 7.50
C GLN A 47 1.80 0.04 6.05
N GLU A 48 2.20 1.29 5.80
CA GLU A 48 2.35 1.86 4.46
C GLU A 48 3.33 1.05 3.60
N THR A 49 4.52 0.75 4.15
CA THR A 49 5.53 -0.05 3.45
C THR A 49 5.02 -1.44 3.07
N LEU A 50 4.29 -2.10 3.98
CA LEU A 50 3.70 -3.41 3.72
C LEU A 50 2.58 -3.35 2.67
N LEU A 51 1.74 -2.32 2.71
CA LEU A 51 0.67 -2.11 1.73
C LEU A 51 1.23 -1.85 0.33
N CYS A 52 2.30 -1.04 0.22
CA CYS A 52 2.99 -0.83 -1.05
C CYS A 52 3.53 -2.15 -1.63
N ARG A 53 4.10 -3.03 -0.80
CA ARG A 53 4.56 -4.36 -1.25
C ARG A 53 3.43 -5.23 -1.76
N VAL A 54 2.31 -5.29 -1.04
CA VAL A 54 1.14 -6.07 -1.48
C VAL A 54 0.66 -5.59 -2.84
N GLY A 55 0.55 -4.28 -3.04
CA GLY A 55 0.17 -3.70 -4.33
C GLY A 55 1.08 -4.14 -5.48
N GLN A 56 2.40 -4.11 -5.27
CA GLN A 56 3.40 -4.56 -6.25
C GLN A 56 3.35 -6.06 -6.53
N GLU A 57 3.09 -6.89 -5.51
CA GLU A 57 2.94 -8.33 -5.69
C GLU A 57 1.65 -8.66 -6.46
N THR A 58 0.54 -7.93 -6.25
CA THR A 58 -0.68 -8.12 -7.03
C THR A 58 -0.53 -7.76 -8.52
N GLU A 59 0.26 -6.72 -8.86
CA GLU A 59 0.56 -6.38 -10.25
C GLU A 59 1.31 -7.52 -10.98
N PHE A 60 2.02 -8.39 -10.25
CA PHE A 60 2.71 -9.54 -10.82
C PHE A 60 1.76 -10.70 -11.20
N PHE A 61 0.59 -10.80 -10.56
CA PHE A 61 -0.37 -11.89 -10.82
C PHE A 61 -1.25 -11.69 -12.06
N GLU A 62 -1.35 -10.47 -12.61
CA GLU A 62 -2.17 -10.21 -13.81
C GLU A 62 -1.49 -10.61 -15.14
N LEU A 63 -0.24 -11.08 -15.12
CA LEU A 63 0.52 -11.40 -16.34
C LEU A 63 0.55 -12.88 -16.74
N ASP A 64 -0.03 -13.79 -15.94
CA ASP A 64 -0.13 -15.22 -16.27
C ASP A 64 -1.57 -15.63 -16.62
N ALA A 65 -2.20 -14.90 -17.56
CA ALA A 65 -3.33 -15.48 -18.27
C ALA A 65 -2.84 -16.74 -19.03
N PRO A 66 -3.35 -17.94 -18.73
CA PRO A 66 -2.87 -19.15 -19.37
C PRO A 66 -3.13 -19.05 -20.87
N LYS A 67 -2.06 -19.11 -21.67
CA LYS A 67 -2.17 -19.27 -23.13
C LYS A 67 -2.81 -20.62 -23.41
N VAL A 68 -4.14 -20.67 -23.43
CA VAL A 68 -4.90 -21.83 -23.90
C VAL A 68 -4.52 -22.01 -25.38
N LYS A 69 -3.56 -22.88 -25.66
CA LYS A 69 -3.37 -23.41 -27.00
C LYS A 69 -4.57 -24.31 -27.28
N VAL A 70 -5.61 -23.73 -27.86
CA VAL A 70 -6.71 -24.50 -28.44
C VAL A 70 -6.13 -25.18 -29.69
N GLU A 71 -5.57 -26.37 -29.52
CA GLU A 71 -5.34 -27.28 -30.64
C GLU A 71 -6.70 -27.66 -31.22
N ARG A 72 -7.12 -26.94 -32.27
CA ARG A 72 -8.22 -27.39 -33.11
C ARG A 72 -7.76 -28.65 -33.84
N LYS A 73 -8.05 -29.81 -33.27
CA LYS A 73 -8.01 -31.07 -34.03
C LYS A 73 -9.07 -30.98 -35.12
N THR A 74 -8.64 -30.68 -36.35
CA THR A 74 -9.47 -30.85 -37.54
C THR A 74 -9.74 -32.33 -37.72
N THR A 75 -10.95 -32.77 -37.36
CA THR A 75 -11.49 -34.06 -37.75
C THR A 75 -11.71 -34.08 -39.26
N SER A 76 -10.69 -34.50 -40.00
CA SER A 76 -10.81 -34.82 -41.42
C SER A 76 -11.44 -36.20 -41.57
N ARG A 77 -12.78 -36.26 -41.65
CA ARG A 77 -13.48 -37.41 -42.20
C ARG A 77 -13.29 -37.42 -43.70
N TYR A 78 -12.52 -38.37 -44.22
CA TYR A 78 -12.71 -38.84 -45.59
C TYR A 78 -12.92 -40.35 -45.59
N ASN A 79 -14.10 -40.71 -46.09
CA ASN A 79 -14.49 -42.04 -46.52
C ASN A 79 -13.69 -42.42 -47.78
N THR A 80 -13.21 -43.66 -47.82
CA THR A 80 -13.44 -44.65 -48.91
C THR A 80 -12.98 -46.01 -48.44
#